data_AF-A0A934DIR6-F1
#
_entry.id   AF-A0A934DIR6-F1
#
_cell.length_a   1.000
_cell.length_b   1.000
_cell.length_c   1.000
_cell.angle_alpha   90.00
_cell.angle_beta   90.00
_cell.angle_gamma   90.00
#
_symmetry.space_group_name_H-M   'P 1'
#
loop_
_entity.id
_entity.type
_entity.pdbx_description
1 polymer ?
#
loop_
_entity_poly.entity_id
_entity_poly.type
_entity_poly.pdbx_seq_one_letter_code
_entity_poly.pdbx_strand_id
1 'polypeptide(L)'
;MPKLATHPSGLHTAKERARALHWLAGLAEIDRERILDDAFAACAATTSPREAVPVAPPTPYLALLGAIRRFGFDTIRRRGFRAAGPEQFADFQRVRESRAKNLRDERPSALRDKLLPRWALVRELHAQGLGFRLIARYFSKQLRVQVSPSYLRKMWRELEPGGNNNQSQP
;
A
#
# COMPACT_ATOMS: atom_id res chain seq x y z
N MET A 1 -16.48 16.25 0.98
CA MET A 1 -15.74 15.51 2.02
C MET A 1 -15.54 16.47 3.19
N PRO A 2 -16.12 16.21 4.39
CA PRO A 2 -15.94 17.09 5.54
C PRO A 2 -14.45 17.12 5.91
N LYS A 3 -13.88 18.31 6.08
CA LYS A 3 -12.53 18.48 6.60
C LYS A 3 -12.52 17.93 8.03
N LEU A 4 -11.77 16.85 8.27
CA LEU A 4 -11.58 16.33 9.62
C LEU A 4 -11.00 17.46 10.48
N ALA A 5 -11.58 17.68 11.66
CA ALA A 5 -11.05 18.64 12.61
C ALA A 5 -9.56 18.33 12.87
N THR A 6 -8.71 19.33 12.72
CA THR A 6 -7.26 19.21 12.89
C THR A 6 -6.95 18.99 14.37
N HIS A 7 -6.80 17.72 14.75
CA HIS A 7 -6.30 17.35 16.08
C HIS A 7 -4.89 17.95 16.30
N PRO A 8 -4.59 18.52 17.48
CA PRO A 8 -3.34 19.26 17.74
C PRO A 8 -2.07 18.40 17.62
N SER A 9 -2.18 17.08 17.76
CA SER A 9 -1.06 16.16 17.52
C SER A 9 -0.78 15.85 16.04
N GLY A 10 -1.56 16.38 15.09
CA GLY A 10 -1.44 16.03 13.67
C GLY A 10 -1.93 14.62 13.31
N LEU A 11 -2.44 13.85 14.28
CA LEU A 11 -3.09 12.55 14.07
C LEU A 11 -4.61 12.71 14.15
N HIS A 12 -5.22 12.91 12.99
CA HIS A 12 -6.61 13.36 12.87
C HIS A 12 -7.66 12.29 13.20
N THR A 13 -7.29 11.00 13.10
CA THR A 13 -8.22 9.89 13.39
C THR A 13 -7.80 9.08 14.63
N ALA A 14 -8.78 8.54 15.35
CA ALA A 14 -8.53 7.62 16.47
C ALA A 14 -7.72 6.38 16.04
N LYS A 15 -7.95 5.90 14.80
CA LYS A 15 -7.22 4.77 14.21
C LYS A 15 -5.74 5.08 14.00
N GLU A 16 -5.39 6.30 13.60
CA GLU A 16 -4.00 6.73 13.47
C GLU A 16 -3.31 6.82 14.83
N ARG A 17 -4.01 7.35 15.85
CA ARG A 17 -3.47 7.42 17.21
C ARG A 17 -3.24 6.02 17.80
N ALA A 18 -4.17 5.09 17.62
CA ALA A 18 -4.00 3.70 18.04
C ALA A 18 -2.79 3.03 17.35
N ARG A 19 -2.59 3.29 16.06
CA ARG A 19 -1.41 2.79 15.32
C ARG A 19 -0.10 3.39 15.82
N ALA A 20 -0.08 4.67 16.17
CA ALA A 20 1.09 5.33 16.74
C ALA A 20 1.51 4.68 18.07
N LEU A 21 0.54 4.41 18.94
CA LEU A 21 0.79 3.72 20.21
C LEU A 21 1.21 2.26 20.02
N HIS A 22 0.56 1.55 19.11
CA HIS A 22 0.97 0.18 18.78
C HIS A 22 2.38 0.13 18.20
N TRP A 23 2.75 1.12 17.38
CA TRP A 23 4.10 1.25 16.85
C TRP A 23 5.12 1.53 17.96
N LEU A 24 4.82 2.45 18.88
CA LEU A 24 5.67 2.72 20.05
C LEU A 24 5.95 1.45 20.85
N ALA A 25 4.92 0.60 21.07
CA ALA A 25 5.06 -0.66 21.80
C ALA A 25 5.99 -1.69 21.11
N GLY A 26 6.21 -1.56 19.80
CA GLY A 26 7.09 -2.46 19.03
C GLY A 26 8.53 -1.97 18.86
N LEU A 27 8.91 -0.82 19.44
CA LEU A 27 10.27 -0.28 19.37
C LEU A 27 11.19 -0.91 20.43
N ALA A 28 12.50 -0.82 20.20
CA ALA A 28 13.49 -1.17 21.20
C ALA A 28 13.33 -0.30 22.46
N GLU A 29 13.75 -0.79 23.63
CA GLU A 29 13.62 -0.08 24.89
C GLU A 29 14.27 1.31 24.87
N ILE A 30 15.51 1.38 24.39
CA ILE A 30 16.28 2.64 24.25
C ILE A 30 15.51 3.68 23.42
N ASP A 31 14.87 3.25 22.33
CA ASP A 31 14.09 4.14 21.46
C ASP A 31 12.79 4.61 22.15
N ARG A 32 12.16 3.73 22.93
CA ARG A 32 10.95 4.06 23.71
C ARG A 32 11.26 5.08 24.80
N GLU A 33 12.33 4.88 25.56
CA GLU A 33 12.80 5.80 26.59
C GLU A 33 13.05 7.19 26.01
N ARG A 34 13.77 7.27 24.89
CA ARG A 34 14.04 8.54 24.20
C ARG A 34 12.77 9.28 23.79
N ILE A 35 11.74 8.56 23.33
CA ILE A 35 10.44 9.17 22.98
C ILE A 35 9.70 9.65 24.22
N LEU A 36 9.75 8.88 25.31
CA LEU A 36 9.10 9.25 26.57
C LEU A 36 9.77 10.46 27.21
N ASP A 37 11.10 10.53 27.20
CA ASP A 37 11.85 11.67 27.70
C ASP A 37 11.50 12.97 26.95
N ASP A 38 11.42 12.91 25.61
CA ASP A 38 10.99 14.03 24.78
C ASP A 38 9.52 14.45 25.07
N ALA A 39 8.65 13.47 25.34
CA ALA A 39 7.26 13.75 25.72
C ALA A 39 7.18 14.43 27.11
N PHE A 40 7.93 13.94 28.09
CA PHE A 40 7.97 14.52 29.43
C PHE A 40 8.61 15.90 29.44
N ALA A 41 9.69 16.11 28.69
CA ALA A 41 10.32 17.41 28.52
C ALA A 41 9.34 18.44 27.93
N ALA A 42 8.53 18.03 26.94
CA ALA A 42 7.51 18.90 26.36
C ALA A 42 6.41 19.28 27.36
N CYS A 43 5.99 18.37 28.24
CA CYS A 43 5.07 18.69 29.34
C CYS A 43 5.70 19.64 30.36
N ALA A 44 6.94 19.39 30.76
CA ALA A 44 7.66 20.19 31.76
C ALA A 44 7.91 21.63 31.30
N ALA A 45 8.21 21.83 30.01
CA ALA A 45 8.40 23.16 29.42
C ALA A 45 7.16 24.06 29.55
N THR A 46 5.96 23.47 29.54
CA THR A 46 4.70 24.24 29.68
C THR A 46 4.32 24.59 31.12
N THR A 47 4.98 23.98 32.10
CA THR A 47 4.80 24.31 33.52
C THR A 47 5.68 25.50 33.95
N SER A 48 6.66 25.89 33.12
CA SER A 48 7.55 27.02 33.42
C SER A 48 6.79 28.35 33.25
N PRO A 49 6.73 29.21 34.29
CA PRO A 49 5.80 30.35 34.35
C PRO A 49 6.22 31.58 33.51
N ARG A 50 6.97 31.41 32.42
CA ARG A 50 7.73 32.53 31.82
C ARG A 50 7.06 33.27 30.66
N GLU A 51 6.12 32.71 29.89
CA GLU A 51 5.55 33.47 28.75
C GLU A 51 4.04 33.24 28.55
N ALA A 52 3.32 34.36 28.51
CA ALA A 52 1.87 34.48 28.38
C ALA A 52 1.40 34.21 26.93
N VAL A 53 1.34 32.93 26.55
CA VAL A 53 0.65 32.48 25.32
C VAL A 53 -0.58 31.68 25.73
N PRO A 54 -1.79 31.92 25.16
CA PRO A 54 -3.05 31.32 25.62
C PRO A 54 -3.25 29.88 25.11
N VAL A 55 -2.17 29.11 24.95
CA VAL A 55 -2.25 27.71 24.51
C VAL A 55 -2.20 26.84 25.76
N ALA A 56 -3.34 26.22 26.08
CA ALA A 56 -3.44 25.28 27.19
C ALA A 56 -2.29 24.26 27.15
N PRO A 57 -1.69 23.91 28.32
CA PRO A 57 -0.58 22.98 28.38
C PRO A 57 -0.98 21.66 27.68
N PRO A 58 -0.12 21.09 26.82
CA PRO A 58 -0.43 19.85 26.12
C PRO A 58 -0.63 18.76 27.14
N THR A 59 -1.76 18.05 27.05
CA THR A 59 -1.99 16.88 27.88
C THR A 59 -0.87 15.85 27.64
N PRO A 60 -0.52 15.00 28.63
CA PRO A 60 0.55 14.00 28.47
C PRO A 60 0.37 13.12 27.23
N TYR A 61 -0.90 12.82 26.91
CA TYR A 61 -1.27 12.10 25.70
C TYR A 61 -0.90 12.85 24.41
N LEU A 62 -1.14 14.16 24.34
CA LEU A 62 -0.79 14.98 23.19
C LEU A 62 0.73 15.14 23.03
N ALA A 63 1.43 15.33 24.15
CA ALA A 63 2.89 15.40 24.17
C ALA A 63 3.51 14.10 23.66
N LEU A 64 3.00 12.94 24.12
CA LEU A 64 3.44 11.62 23.68
C LEU A 64 3.23 11.42 22.17
N LEU A 65 2.04 11.75 21.65
CA LEU A 65 1.78 11.63 20.21
C LEU A 65 2.65 12.60 19.37
N GLY A 66 2.94 13.79 19.90
CA GLY A 66 3.87 14.74 19.28
C GLY A 66 5.30 14.18 19.23
N ALA A 67 5.79 13.63 20.33
CA ALA A 67 7.12 13.00 20.40
C ALA A 67 7.24 11.80 19.46
N ILE A 68 6.22 10.91 19.44
CA ILE A 68 6.14 9.79 18.49
C ILE A 68 6.28 10.28 17.04
N ARG A 69 5.62 11.38 16.67
CA ARG A 69 5.72 11.96 15.33
C ARG A 69 7.11 12.52 15.05
N ARG A 70 7.69 13.29 15.98
CA ARG A 70 9.04 13.86 15.84
C ARG A 70 10.11 12.78 15.68
N PHE A 71 9.93 11.65 16.36
CA PHE A 71 10.84 10.51 16.25
C PHE A 71 10.80 9.84 14.87
N GLY A 72 9.67 9.93 14.14
CA GLY A 72 9.58 9.42 12.77
C GLY A 72 8.29 8.67 12.44
N PHE A 73 7.28 8.69 13.31
CA PHE A 73 5.96 8.17 12.94
C PHE A 73 5.27 9.13 11.97
N ASP A 74 5.39 8.85 10.68
CA ASP A 74 4.74 9.67 9.65
C ASP A 74 3.54 8.97 8.99
N THR A 75 2.40 9.67 8.97
CA THR A 75 1.12 9.17 8.47
C THR A 75 0.79 9.61 7.05
N ILE A 76 1.72 10.30 6.36
CA ILE A 76 1.48 11.01 5.08
C ILE A 76 0.84 10.14 3.98
N ARG A 77 0.79 8.80 4.08
CA ARG A 77 0.05 7.95 3.10
C ARG A 77 -0.87 6.86 3.67
N ARG A 78 -1.55 7.08 4.82
CA ARG A 78 -2.63 6.20 5.39
C ARG A 78 -2.26 4.73 5.65
N ARG A 79 -1.02 4.38 5.37
CA ARG A 79 -0.31 3.13 5.60
C ARG A 79 0.90 3.59 6.41
N GLY A 80 0.97 3.19 7.68
CA GLY A 80 2.10 3.47 8.58
C GLY A 80 3.34 2.73 8.10
N PHE A 81 3.81 3.08 6.91
CA PHE A 81 5.02 2.57 6.32
C PHE A 81 6.06 3.63 6.52
N ARG A 82 7.06 3.23 7.30
CA ARG A 82 8.39 3.82 7.42
C ARG A 82 8.68 4.67 6.18
N ALA A 83 8.70 5.99 6.32
CA ALA A 83 9.64 6.74 5.51
C ALA A 83 11.00 6.25 6.00
N ALA A 84 11.49 5.18 5.38
CA ALA A 84 12.78 4.60 5.73
C ALA A 84 13.78 5.74 5.60
N GLY A 85 14.41 6.13 6.71
CA GLY A 85 15.57 7.00 6.65
C GLY A 85 16.60 6.41 5.67
N PRO A 86 17.54 7.21 5.17
CA PRO A 86 18.52 6.76 4.17
C PRO A 86 19.23 5.46 4.58
N GLU A 87 19.48 5.25 5.88
CA GLU A 87 20.07 4.03 6.43
C GLU A 87 19.14 2.81 6.32
N GLN A 88 17.88 2.94 6.75
CA GLN A 88 16.89 1.85 6.59
C GLN A 88 16.60 1.56 5.12
N PHE A 89 16.67 2.58 4.24
CA PHE A 89 16.58 2.35 2.81
C PHE A 89 17.74 1.46 2.35
N ALA A 90 18.96 1.71 2.78
CA ALA A 90 20.10 0.84 2.48
C ALA A 90 19.90 -0.59 3.01
N ASP A 91 19.39 -0.75 4.24
CA ASP A 91 19.15 -2.09 4.83
C ASP A 91 18.19 -2.96 4.02
N PHE A 92 17.16 -2.36 3.41
CA PHE A 92 16.21 -3.07 2.57
C PHE A 92 16.66 -3.25 1.11
N GLN A 93 17.91 -2.90 0.77
CA GLN A 93 18.45 -3.06 -0.58
C GLN A 93 18.36 -4.51 -1.06
N ARG A 94 18.74 -5.49 -0.23
CA ARG A 94 18.67 -6.92 -0.59
C ARG A 94 17.24 -7.40 -0.87
N VAL A 95 16.25 -6.88 -0.15
CA VAL A 95 14.83 -7.19 -0.36
C VAL A 95 14.31 -6.54 -1.64
N ARG A 96 14.77 -5.34 -1.98
CA ARG A 96 14.42 -4.68 -3.25
C ARG A 96 15.07 -5.38 -4.43
N GLU A 97 16.33 -5.75 -4.32
CA GLU A 97 17.07 -6.49 -5.33
C GLU A 97 16.46 -7.87 -5.55
N SER A 98 16.06 -8.60 -4.49
CA SER A 98 15.39 -9.89 -4.64
C SER A 98 14.01 -9.75 -5.29
N ARG A 99 13.23 -8.74 -4.93
CA ARG A 99 11.95 -8.44 -5.62
C ARG A 99 12.15 -8.03 -7.07
N ALA A 100 13.18 -7.23 -7.37
CA ALA A 100 13.50 -6.82 -8.73
C ALA A 100 14.01 -7.99 -9.59
N LYS A 101 14.83 -8.88 -9.01
CA LYS A 101 15.22 -10.15 -9.64
C LYS A 101 14.01 -11.04 -9.88
N ASN A 102 13.15 -11.22 -8.88
CA ASN A 102 11.91 -11.98 -9.02
C ASN A 102 10.94 -11.39 -10.06
N LEU A 103 10.98 -10.07 -10.29
CA LEU A 103 10.23 -9.40 -11.35
C LEU A 103 10.81 -9.71 -12.74
N ARG A 104 12.13 -9.83 -12.86
CA ARG A 104 12.82 -10.21 -14.10
C ARG A 104 12.72 -11.73 -14.37
N ASP A 105 12.68 -12.49 -13.29
CA ASP A 105 12.53 -13.95 -13.25
C ASP A 105 11.06 -14.39 -13.08
N GLU A 106 10.09 -13.50 -13.37
CA GLU A 106 8.70 -13.92 -13.59
C GLU A 106 8.67 -14.86 -14.80
N ARG A 107 8.99 -16.14 -14.54
CA ARG A 107 8.69 -17.27 -15.40
C ARG A 107 7.29 -17.05 -15.94
N PRO A 108 7.03 -17.28 -17.23
CA PRO A 108 5.68 -17.19 -17.76
C PRO A 108 4.78 -17.97 -16.80
N SER A 109 3.71 -17.33 -16.32
CA SER A 109 2.89 -17.94 -15.27
C SER A 109 2.51 -19.35 -15.75
N ALA A 110 2.53 -20.35 -14.86
CA ALA A 110 2.17 -21.72 -15.27
C ALA A 110 0.77 -21.78 -15.92
N LEU A 111 -0.05 -20.77 -15.68
CA LEU A 111 -1.33 -20.54 -16.34
C LEU A 111 -1.16 -20.00 -17.77
N ARG A 112 -0.26 -19.03 -18.00
CA ARG A 112 0.13 -18.54 -19.34
C ARG A 112 0.65 -19.68 -20.21
N ASP A 113 1.51 -20.55 -19.70
CA ASP A 113 2.05 -21.70 -20.44
C ASP A 113 0.95 -22.70 -20.84
N LYS A 114 -0.05 -22.89 -19.98
CA LYS A 114 -1.22 -23.72 -20.31
C LYS A 114 -2.16 -23.07 -21.32
N LEU A 115 -2.23 -21.74 -21.32
CA LEU A 115 -3.19 -20.99 -22.13
C LEU A 115 -2.67 -20.66 -23.53
N LEU A 116 -1.38 -20.33 -23.66
CA LEU A 116 -0.75 -19.94 -24.93
C LEU A 116 -0.96 -20.97 -26.06
N PRO A 117 -0.77 -22.29 -25.85
CA PRO A 117 -1.02 -23.29 -26.89
C PRO A 117 -2.50 -23.35 -27.34
N ARG A 118 -3.42 -22.82 -26.52
CA ARG A 118 -4.87 -22.85 -26.75
C ARG A 118 -5.42 -21.47 -27.10
N TRP A 119 -4.54 -20.51 -27.39
CA TRP A 119 -4.93 -19.12 -27.62
C TRP A 119 -5.75 -18.95 -28.90
N ALA A 120 -5.49 -19.76 -29.93
CA ALA A 120 -6.30 -19.79 -31.16
C ALA A 120 -7.80 -20.01 -30.86
N LEU A 121 -8.10 -20.93 -29.94
CA LEU A 121 -9.47 -21.23 -29.52
C LEU A 121 -10.13 -20.03 -28.80
N VAL A 122 -9.36 -19.28 -28.00
CA VAL A 122 -9.86 -18.02 -27.41
C VAL A 122 -10.22 -17.01 -28.49
N ARG A 123 -9.40 -16.90 -29.55
CA ARG A 123 -9.66 -15.99 -30.68
C ARG A 123 -10.90 -16.38 -31.46
N GLU A 124 -11.07 -17.66 -31.77
CA GLU A 124 -12.24 -18.18 -32.48
C GLU A 124 -13.54 -17.95 -31.69
N LEU A 125 -13.56 -18.31 -30.40
CA LEU A 125 -14.73 -18.09 -29.56
C LEU A 125 -15.07 -16.60 -29.41
N HIS A 126 -14.06 -15.75 -29.29
CA HIS A 126 -14.26 -14.30 -29.20
C HIS A 126 -14.77 -13.71 -30.54
N ALA A 127 -14.28 -14.21 -31.68
CA ALA A 127 -14.76 -13.83 -33.01
C ALA A 127 -16.22 -14.23 -33.24
N GLN A 128 -16.68 -15.32 -32.62
CA GLN A 128 -18.08 -15.74 -32.59
C GLN A 128 -18.96 -14.86 -31.67
N GLY A 129 -18.43 -13.80 -31.06
CA GLY A 129 -19.16 -12.88 -30.19
C GLY A 129 -19.28 -13.34 -28.74
N LEU A 130 -18.60 -14.42 -28.33
CA LEU A 130 -18.65 -14.88 -26.95
C LEU A 130 -17.78 -13.99 -26.05
N GLY A 131 -18.40 -13.43 -25.02
CA GLY A 131 -17.67 -12.66 -24.01
C GLY A 131 -16.71 -13.51 -23.18
N PHE A 132 -15.62 -12.91 -22.70
CA PHE A 132 -14.58 -13.58 -21.90
C PHE A 132 -15.08 -14.33 -20.65
N ARG A 133 -16.27 -14.00 -20.12
CA ARG A 133 -16.90 -14.75 -19.02
C ARG A 133 -17.29 -16.17 -19.43
N LEU A 134 -17.88 -16.31 -20.62
CA LEU A 134 -18.29 -17.62 -21.16
C LEU A 134 -17.07 -18.43 -21.58
N ILE A 135 -16.09 -17.78 -22.20
CA ILE A 135 -14.83 -18.41 -22.59
C ILE A 135 -14.09 -18.93 -21.35
N ALA A 136 -13.96 -18.13 -20.28
CA ALA A 136 -13.35 -18.60 -19.03
C ALA A 136 -14.07 -19.83 -18.44
N ARG A 137 -15.41 -19.85 -18.49
CA ARG A 137 -16.22 -20.99 -18.02
C ARG A 137 -16.03 -22.24 -18.90
N TYR A 138 -15.87 -22.04 -20.21
CA TYR A 138 -15.57 -23.11 -21.14
C TYR A 138 -14.19 -23.74 -20.85
N PHE A 139 -13.16 -22.90 -20.66
CA PHE A 139 -11.80 -23.34 -20.33
C PHE A 139 -11.74 -24.08 -19.00
N SER A 140 -12.49 -23.65 -17.99
CA SER A 140 -12.53 -24.33 -16.70
C SER A 140 -13.27 -25.68 -16.75
N LYS A 141 -14.37 -25.77 -17.51
CA LYS A 141 -15.18 -26.98 -17.63
C LYS A 141 -14.60 -28.03 -18.57
N GLN A 142 -14.22 -27.64 -19.79
CA GLN A 142 -13.81 -28.58 -20.82
C GLN A 142 -12.30 -28.85 -20.80
N LEU A 143 -11.50 -27.80 -20.62
CA LEU A 143 -10.03 -27.88 -20.73
C LEU A 143 -9.34 -28.00 -19.35
N ARG A 144 -10.10 -27.97 -18.26
CA ARG A 144 -9.63 -28.00 -16.87
C ARG A 144 -8.56 -26.92 -16.58
N VAL A 145 -8.61 -25.80 -17.30
CA VAL A 145 -7.72 -24.65 -17.07
C VAL A 145 -8.51 -23.58 -16.33
N GLN A 146 -8.14 -23.32 -15.08
CA GLN A 146 -8.76 -22.29 -14.26
C GLN A 146 -8.26 -20.91 -14.70
N VAL A 147 -9.05 -20.21 -15.51
CA VAL A 147 -8.71 -18.87 -16.01
C VAL A 147 -9.81 -17.89 -15.59
N SER A 148 -9.41 -16.71 -15.10
CA SER A 148 -10.38 -15.66 -14.80
C SER A 148 -10.71 -14.84 -16.06
N PRO A 149 -11.95 -14.31 -16.19
CA PRO A 149 -12.31 -13.45 -17.32
C PRO A 149 -11.46 -12.17 -17.40
N SER A 150 -11.01 -11.65 -16.25
CA SER A 150 -10.12 -10.49 -16.17
C SER A 150 -8.72 -10.82 -16.67
N TYR A 151 -8.24 -12.04 -16.44
CA TYR A 151 -6.96 -12.50 -16.96
C TYR A 151 -6.99 -12.67 -18.48
N LEU A 152 -8.07 -13.23 -19.05
CA LEU A 152 -8.25 -13.30 -20.50
C LEU A 152 -8.23 -11.92 -21.16
N ARG A 153 -8.90 -10.93 -20.56
CA ARG A 153 -8.87 -9.53 -21.03
C ARG A 153 -7.48 -8.91 -20.99
N LYS A 154 -6.73 -9.18 -19.91
CA LYS A 154 -5.33 -8.73 -19.78
C LYS A 154 -4.48 -9.33 -20.89
N MET A 155 -4.52 -10.66 -21.06
CA MET A 155 -3.77 -11.34 -22.12
C MET A 155 -4.19 -10.93 -23.53
N TRP A 156 -5.47 -10.64 -23.76
CA TRP A 156 -5.95 -10.14 -25.04
C TRP A 156 -5.32 -8.80 -25.40
N ARG A 157 -5.23 -7.86 -24.44
CA ARG A 157 -4.55 -6.58 -24.67
C ARG A 157 -3.04 -6.73 -24.91
N GLU A 158 -2.42 -7.71 -24.26
CA GLU A 158 -0.98 -7.98 -24.40
C GLU A 158 -0.64 -8.66 -25.73
N LEU A 159 -1.49 -9.55 -26.24
CA LEU A 159 -1.23 -10.36 -27.44
C LEU A 159 -1.83 -9.76 -28.72
N GLU A 160 -2.90 -8.97 -28.62
CA GLU A 160 -3.59 -8.35 -29.76
C GLU A 160 -3.53 -6.81 -29.66
N PRO A 161 -2.34 -6.18 -29.69
CA PRO A 161 -2.20 -4.72 -29.51
C PRO A 161 -2.77 -3.86 -30.66
N GLY A 162 -3.45 -4.43 -31.66
CA GLY A 162 -3.98 -3.73 -32.84
C GLY A 162 -5.50 -3.63 -32.96
N GLY A 163 -6.29 -4.19 -32.05
CA GLY A 163 -7.75 -4.35 -32.23
C GLY A 163 -8.62 -3.09 -32.08
N ASN A 164 -8.04 -1.92 -31.77
CA ASN A 164 -8.80 -0.71 -31.44
C ASN A 164 -9.07 0.26 -32.61
N ASN A 165 -8.71 -0.08 -33.86
CA ASN A 165 -8.90 0.84 -35.00
C ASN A 165 -9.84 0.37 -36.13
N ASN A 166 -10.45 -0.83 -36.09
CA ASN A 166 -11.32 -1.30 -37.18
C ASN A 166 -12.61 -1.98 -36.70
N GLN A 167 -13.44 -1.24 -35.97
CA GLN A 167 -14.89 -1.46 -35.98
C GLN A 167 -15.61 -0.13 -36.20
N SER A 168 -15.39 0.43 -37.39
CA SER A 168 -16.38 1.28 -38.05
C SER A 168 -17.57 0.40 -38.40
N GLN A 169 -18.70 0.62 -37.73
CA GLN A 169 -20.00 0.15 -38.20
C GLN A 169 -20.34 0.83 -39.53
N PRO A 170 -20.83 0.07 -40.51
CA PRO A 170 -22.05 0.41 -41.22
C PRO A 170 -23.24 -0.32 -40.60
#